data_AF-F7X257-F1
#
_entry.id   AF-F7X257-F1
#
_cell.length_a   1.000
_cell.length_b   1.000
_cell.length_c   1.000
_cell.angle_alpha   90.00
_cell.angle_beta   90.00
_cell.angle_gamma   90.00
#
_symmetry.space_group_name_H-M   'P 1'
#
loop_
_entity.id
_entity.type
_entity.pdbx_description
1 polymer ?
#
loop_
_entity_poly.entity_id
_entity_poly.type
_entity_poly.pdbx_seq_one_letter_code
_entity_poly.pdbx_strand_id
1 'polypeptide(L)'
;MIKEGGSFAYPPRGLSREEAARYVGVGTTLFDELVAEGAMPRPKRLHNRVVWDRVELDMAFSSAPQNGGSDIQRALERARSQRR
;
A
#
# COMPACT_ATOMS: atom_id res chain seq x y z
N MET A 1 -21.03 -11.75 18.44
CA MET A 1 -19.86 -12.57 18.03
C MET A 1 -18.77 -11.61 17.58
N ILE A 2 -17.84 -11.31 18.49
CA ILE A 2 -16.70 -10.44 18.19
C ILE A 2 -15.73 -11.33 17.43
N LYS A 3 -15.48 -11.02 16.15
CA LYS A 3 -14.45 -11.72 15.38
C LYS A 3 -13.11 -11.19 15.89
N GLU A 4 -12.58 -11.83 16.93
CA GLU A 4 -11.20 -11.70 17.39
C GLU A 4 -10.30 -11.96 16.17
N GLY A 5 -10.00 -10.89 15.43
CA GLY A 5 -9.12 -10.92 14.27
C GLY A 5 -7.74 -11.26 14.80
N GLY A 6 -7.34 -12.51 14.59
CA GLY A 6 -6.15 -13.10 15.17
C GLY A 6 -4.98 -12.12 15.17
N SER A 7 -4.44 -11.89 16.38
CA SER A 7 -3.11 -11.34 16.58
C SER A 7 -2.11 -12.35 16.01
N PHE A 8 -2.01 -12.43 14.69
CA PHE A 8 -0.86 -13.03 14.05
C PHE A 8 0.29 -12.06 14.33
N ALA A 9 1.39 -12.57 14.90
CA ALA A 9 2.61 -11.77 15.11
C ALA A 9 3.18 -11.18 13.81
N TYR A 10 2.66 -11.61 12.65
CA TYR A 10 2.94 -11.05 11.35
C TYR A 10 1.69 -11.08 10.46
N PRO A 11 1.42 -10.03 9.65
CA PRO A 11 0.28 -10.03 8.73
C PRO A 11 0.42 -11.16 7.68
N PRO A 12 -0.63 -11.94 7.43
CA PRO A 12 -0.62 -12.95 6.37
C PRO A 12 -0.32 -12.30 5.02
N ARG A 13 0.32 -13.05 4.10
CA ARG A 13 0.67 -12.50 2.78
C ARG A 13 -0.57 -12.16 1.94
N GLY A 14 -1.63 -12.97 2.04
CA GLY A 14 -2.91 -12.71 1.38
C GLY A 14 -3.86 -12.00 2.32
N LEU A 15 -4.24 -10.77 1.98
CA LEU A 15 -5.12 -9.92 2.77
C LEU A 15 -6.54 -9.91 2.17
N SER A 16 -7.58 -9.91 3.01
CA SER A 16 -8.94 -9.54 2.58
C SER A 16 -8.99 -8.08 2.13
N ARG A 17 -10.11 -7.65 1.53
CA ARG A 17 -10.33 -6.24 1.17
C ARG A 17 -10.17 -5.31 2.39
N GLU A 18 -10.76 -5.67 3.52
CA GLU A 18 -10.71 -4.88 4.75
C GLU A 18 -9.30 -4.86 5.35
N GLU A 19 -8.59 -5.99 5.30
CA GLU A 19 -7.21 -6.09 5.77
C GLU A 19 -6.25 -5.29 4.87
N ALA A 20 -6.43 -5.34 3.55
CA ALA A 20 -5.63 -4.59 2.60
C ALA A 20 -5.83 -3.07 2.75
N ALA A 21 -7.08 -2.61 2.85
CA ALA A 21 -7.39 -1.21 3.10
C ALA A 21 -6.77 -0.72 4.42
N ARG A 22 -6.90 -1.50 5.50
CA ARG A 22 -6.27 -1.21 6.79
C ARG A 22 -4.75 -1.19 6.70
N TYR A 23 -4.15 -2.12 5.96
CA TYR A 23 -2.70 -2.22 5.78
C TYR A 23 -2.14 -0.98 5.08
N VAL A 24 -2.83 -0.47 4.07
CA VAL A 24 -2.47 0.79 3.37
C VAL A 24 -2.79 2.03 4.23
N GLY A 25 -3.73 1.92 5.18
CA GLY A 25 -4.14 3.00 6.07
C GLY A 25 -5.30 3.85 5.54
N VAL A 26 -6.16 3.27 4.70
CA VAL A 26 -7.30 3.95 4.07
C VAL A 26 -8.62 3.23 4.36
N GLY A 27 -9.75 3.92 4.12
CA GLY A 27 -11.07 3.29 4.13
C GLY A 27 -11.25 2.34 2.93
N THR A 28 -12.16 1.36 3.06
CA THR A 28 -12.40 0.35 2.01
C THR A 28 -12.95 0.93 0.71
N THR A 29 -13.76 2.00 0.78
CA THR A 29 -14.26 2.71 -0.40
C THR A 29 -13.10 3.34 -1.19
N LEU A 30 -12.24 4.11 -0.51
CA LEU A 30 -11.07 4.73 -1.13
C LEU A 30 -10.10 3.67 -1.66
N PHE A 31 -9.93 2.55 -0.95
CA PHE A 31 -9.11 1.45 -1.43
C PHE A 31 -9.60 0.90 -2.78
N ASP A 32 -10.91 0.69 -2.94
CA ASP A 32 -11.47 0.22 -4.20
C ASP A 32 -11.29 1.26 -5.33
N GLU A 33 -11.43 2.55 -5.03
CA GLU A 33 -11.15 3.64 -5.98
C GLU A 33 -9.69 3.62 -6.43
N LEU A 34 -8.73 3.50 -5.49
CA LEU A 34 -7.30 3.39 -5.81
C LEU A 34 -6.97 2.15 -6.65
N VAL A 35 -7.67 1.03 -6.42
CA VAL A 35 -7.53 -0.19 -7.24
C VAL A 35 -8.11 0.04 -8.65
N ALA A 36 -9.24 0.75 -8.76
CA ALA A 36 -9.87 1.08 -10.03
C ALA A 36 -9.01 2.06 -10.86
N GLU A 37 -8.38 3.04 -10.20
CA GLU A 37 -7.46 4.01 -10.79
C GLU A 37 -6.08 3.42 -11.14
N GLY A 38 -5.78 2.22 -10.65
CA GLY A 38 -4.50 1.53 -10.88
C GLY A 38 -3.36 2.01 -9.98
N ALA A 39 -3.66 2.84 -8.97
CA ALA A 39 -2.71 3.22 -7.92
C ALA A 39 -2.43 2.07 -6.95
N MET A 40 -3.34 1.09 -6.85
CA MET A 40 -3.18 -0.13 -6.05
C MET A 40 -3.36 -1.39 -6.93
N PRO A 41 -2.74 -2.52 -6.56
CA PRO A 41 -2.82 -3.75 -7.33
C PRO A 41 -4.22 -4.34 -7.35
N ARG A 42 -4.58 -5.00 -8.46
CA ARG A 42 -5.82 -5.77 -8.57
C ARG A 42 -5.77 -7.02 -7.70
N PRO A 43 -6.89 -7.47 -7.13
CA PRO A 43 -6.92 -8.67 -6.32
C PRO A 43 -6.60 -9.94 -7.11
N LYS A 44 -6.01 -10.91 -6.41
CA LYS A 44 -5.86 -12.29 -6.87
C LYS A 44 -7.11 -13.10 -6.50
N ARG A 45 -7.61 -13.89 -7.44
CA ARG A 45 -8.65 -14.90 -7.17
C ARG A 45 -7.99 -16.25 -6.88
N LEU A 46 -8.14 -16.74 -5.65
CA LEU A 46 -7.70 -18.05 -5.22
C LEU A 46 -8.93 -18.91 -4.92
N HIS A 47 -9.34 -19.74 -5.89
CA HIS A 47 -10.62 -20.46 -5.85
C HIS A 47 -11.79 -19.52 -5.55
N ASN A 48 -12.44 -19.67 -4.40
CA ASN A 48 -13.61 -18.88 -3.99
C ASN A 48 -13.25 -17.62 -3.18
N ARG A 49 -11.96 -17.32 -2.98
CA ARG A 49 -11.52 -16.17 -2.19
C ARG A 49 -10.79 -15.15 -3.04
N VAL A 50 -11.09 -13.89 -2.76
CA VAL A 50 -10.43 -12.73 -3.33
C VAL A 50 -9.46 -12.19 -2.28
N VAL A 51 -8.18 -12.09 -2.63
CA VAL A 51 -7.12 -11.62 -1.72
C VAL A 51 -6.16 -10.67 -2.43
N TRP A 52 -5.56 -9.77 -1.67
CA TRP A 52 -4.47 -8.90 -2.12
C TRP A 52 -3.14 -9.40 -1.57
N ASP A 53 -2.10 -9.38 -2.41
CA ASP A 53 -0.75 -9.74 -1.98
C ASP A 53 -0.12 -8.54 -1.26
N ARG A 54 0.26 -8.72 0.00
CA ARG A 54 0.91 -7.70 0.82
C ARG A 54 2.16 -7.11 0.15
N VAL A 55 2.94 -7.92 -0.56
CA VAL A 55 4.16 -7.46 -1.25
C VAL A 55 3.83 -6.55 -2.43
N GLU A 56 2.75 -6.85 -3.16
CA GLU A 56 2.31 -6.00 -4.27
C GLU A 56 1.76 -4.66 -3.75
N LEU A 57 1.08 -4.69 -2.60
CA LEU A 57 0.66 -3.46 -1.91
C LEU A 57 1.86 -2.61 -1.49
N ASP A 58 2.90 -3.22 -0.88
CA ASP A 58 4.13 -2.52 -0.49
C ASP A 58 4.80 -1.85 -1.70
N MET A 59 4.90 -2.56 -2.83
CA MET A 59 5.48 -2.03 -4.06
C MET A 59 4.66 -0.88 -4.64
N ALA A 60 3.34 -1.04 -4.74
CA ALA A 60 2.45 -0.02 -5.26
C ALA A 60 2.49 1.25 -4.40
N PHE A 61 2.41 1.09 -3.07
CA PHE A 61 2.52 2.20 -2.14
C PHE A 61 3.86 2.92 -2.23
N SER A 62 4.97 2.18 -2.33
CA SER A 62 6.31 2.76 -2.47
C SER A 62 6.49 3.53 -3.78
N SER A 63 5.78 3.12 -4.84
CA SER A 63 5.80 3.78 -6.15
C SER A 63 4.87 4.99 -6.25
N ALA A 64 3.93 5.15 -5.31
CA ALA A 64 2.95 6.22 -5.35
C ALA A 64 3.64 7.60 -5.27
N PRO A 65 3.17 8.59 -6.04
CA PRO A 65 3.75 9.92 -6.01
C PRO A 65 3.57 10.56 -4.62
N GLN A 66 4.67 11.00 -4.02
CA GLN A 66 4.63 11.82 -2.81
C GLN A 66 4.46 13.29 -3.19
N ASN A 67 3.35 13.89 -2.77
CA ASN A 67 3.16 15.33 -2.94
C ASN A 67 4.21 16.10 -2.12
N GLY A 68 4.94 17.00 -2.78
CA GLY A 68 5.84 17.97 -2.13
C GLY A 68 7.34 17.70 -2.30
N GLY A 69 7.75 16.49 -2.69
CA GLY A 69 9.16 16.10 -2.75
C GLY A 69 9.78 16.05 -1.34
N SER A 70 10.41 14.94 -1.00
CA SER A 70 11.02 14.79 0.32
C SER A 70 12.06 15.90 0.57
N ASP A 71 12.10 16.47 1.78
CA ASP A 71 13.14 17.43 2.20
C ASP A 71 14.55 16.85 1.99
N ILE A 72 14.69 15.52 2.09
CA ILE A 72 15.91 14.79 1.78
C ILE A 72 16.24 14.92 0.29
N GLN A 73 15.24 14.79 -0.58
CA GLN A 73 15.39 14.90 -2.03
C GLN A 73 15.87 16.31 -2.41
N ARG A 74 15.24 17.35 -1.83
CA ARG A 74 15.67 18.75 -1.99
C ARG A 74 17.07 18.99 -1.44
N ALA A 75 17.41 18.42 -0.29
CA ALA A 75 18.75 18.54 0.30
C ALA A 75 19.82 17.88 -0.57
N LEU A 76 19.56 16.70 -1.14
CA LEU A 76 20.45 16.00 -2.06
C LEU A 76 20.68 16.78 -3.36
N GLU A 77 19.63 17.37 -3.94
CA GLU A 77 19.72 18.22 -5.13
C GLU A 77 20.56 19.48 -4.88
N ARG A 78 20.39 20.10 -3.71
CA ARG A 78 21.22 21.26 -3.28
C ARG A 78 22.69 20.86 -3.13
N ALA A 79 22.99 19.74 -2.47
CA ALA A 79 24.35 19.26 -2.28
C ALA A 79 25.05 18.90 -3.61
N ARG A 80 24.31 18.33 -4.58
CA ARG A 80 24.83 18.05 -5.93
C ARG A 80 25.12 19.33 -6.71
N SER A 81 24.29 20.35 -6.54
CA SER A 81 24.44 21.65 -7.22
C SER A 81 25.61 22.49 -6.69
N GLN A 82 26.01 22.32 -5.42
CA GLN A 82 27.13 23.03 -4.79
C GLN A 82 28.52 22.46 -5.12
N ARG A 83 28.59 21.34 -5.84
CA ARG A 83 29.85 20.66 -6.25
C ARG A 83 30.27 20.96 -7.69
N ARG A 84 29.56 21.82 -8.40
CA ARG A 84 29.94 22.38 -9.71
C ARG A 84 30.53 23.77 -9.53
#